data_AF-A0A0D8ZYG7-F1
#
_entry.id   AF-A0A0D8ZYG7-F1
#
_cell.length_a   1.000
_cell.length_b   1.000
_cell.length_c   1.000
_cell.angle_alpha   90.00
_cell.angle_beta   90.00
_cell.angle_gamma   90.00
#
_symmetry.space_group_name_H-M   'P 1'
#
loop_
_entity.id
_entity.type
_entity.pdbx_description
1 polymer ?
#
loop_
_entity_poly.entity_id
_entity_poly.type
_entity_poly.pdbx_seq_one_letter_code
_entity_poly.pdbx_strand_id
1 'polypeptide(L)'
;MEGADNEKIFIASRLENYQDFGDCLIKEELADDLERQFKEFTHEDAAAFKHNAVIAKTLTGELTKLRDQHLDWWVGVDGNPDQELVQVYRAKALQLEEVMQKQFHILPEALQRQSQDSLGVSQLLGDWDPFNVFYKNMGIVKKGDGSLHVMRLDFGSCLDVGFQGQTKENGYETAVSQRPAVFPELKHRFKREDAVFSEKLPLLAQEFHTFPYADHAQSIAGKTEWAHTTRMKIGYRCSLLMQQKGSAQNAFETIIKTQLMNAPGFKSADDLIQVLHARMDALIDKQCGGSHKIMEWEQNNPELSGAIRADLLSRLSIPTVPLVKTQTHSYPIGFIKS
;
A
#
# COMPACT_ATOMS: atom_id res chain seq x y z
N MET A 1 33.60 21.99 -16.77
CA MET A 1 33.54 21.17 -15.53
C MET A 1 32.58 21.89 -14.63
N GLU A 2 31.34 21.41 -14.60
CA GLU A 2 30.17 21.80 -13.79
C GLU A 2 29.08 20.94 -14.44
N GLY A 3 28.88 19.70 -13.99
CA GLY A 3 28.21 19.40 -12.74
C GLY A 3 26.79 19.00 -13.10
N ALA A 4 26.65 17.88 -13.83
CA ALA A 4 25.35 17.34 -14.19
C ALA A 4 24.65 16.94 -12.89
N ASP A 5 23.67 17.73 -12.48
CA ASP A 5 22.69 17.33 -11.48
C ASP A 5 22.02 16.06 -12.01
N ASN A 6 22.41 14.93 -11.41
CA ASN A 6 21.70 13.68 -11.48
C ASN A 6 20.28 13.95 -10.95
N GLU A 7 19.35 14.28 -11.84
CA GLU A 7 17.92 14.11 -11.60
C GLU A 7 17.68 12.62 -11.34
N LYS A 8 17.87 12.21 -10.09
CA LYS A 8 17.27 11.00 -9.56
C LYS A 8 15.77 11.22 -9.70
N ILE A 9 15.18 10.58 -10.70
CA ILE A 9 13.74 10.53 -10.89
C ILE A 9 13.18 9.74 -9.70
N PHE A 10 12.91 10.44 -8.60
CA PHE A 10 12.00 9.95 -7.59
C PHE A 10 10.63 9.96 -8.25
N ILE A 11 9.96 8.81 -8.32
CA ILE A 11 8.55 8.72 -8.73
C ILE A 11 7.71 9.31 -7.58
N ALA A 12 7.83 10.62 -7.38
CA ALA A 12 7.02 11.41 -6.48
C ALA A 12 6.00 12.16 -7.34
N SER A 13 4.93 11.46 -7.73
CA SER A 13 3.77 12.12 -8.32
C SER A 13 3.07 12.93 -7.23
N ARG A 14 3.38 14.23 -7.13
CA ARG A 14 2.51 15.17 -6.42
C ARG A 14 1.19 15.24 -7.17
N LEU A 15 0.16 14.62 -6.60
CA LEU A 15 -1.22 14.83 -7.00
C LEU A 15 -1.75 16.01 -6.18
N GLU A 16 -2.31 17.03 -6.85
CA GLU A 16 -2.75 18.28 -6.21
C GLU A 16 -3.76 18.07 -5.06
N ASN A 17 -4.43 16.92 -5.00
CA ASN A 17 -5.46 16.60 -4.01
C ASN A 17 -5.12 15.38 -3.11
N TYR A 18 -3.88 14.90 -3.12
CA TYR A 18 -3.46 13.81 -2.24
C TYR A 18 -3.22 14.32 -0.82
N GLN A 19 -3.69 13.58 0.17
CA GLN A 19 -3.41 13.84 1.58
C GLN A 19 -3.07 12.52 2.27
N ASP A 20 -1.93 12.46 2.93
CA ASP A 20 -1.55 11.34 3.80
C ASP A 20 -2.64 11.06 4.84
N PHE A 21 -2.79 9.81 5.28
CA PHE A 21 -3.75 9.46 6.32
C PHE A 21 -3.51 10.27 7.60
N GLY A 22 -2.25 10.49 7.96
CA GLY A 22 -1.86 11.36 9.07
C GLY A 22 -2.48 12.76 8.99
N ASP A 23 -2.58 13.33 7.79
CA ASP A 23 -3.09 14.68 7.58
C ASP A 23 -4.61 14.71 7.33
N CYS A 24 -5.16 13.70 6.68
CA CYS A 24 -6.59 13.68 6.34
C CYS A 24 -7.46 13.26 7.53
N LEU A 25 -7.01 12.32 8.37
CA LEU A 25 -7.80 11.81 9.50
C LEU A 25 -7.94 12.80 10.66
N ILE A 26 -7.17 13.90 10.64
CA ILE A 26 -7.24 14.98 11.63
C ILE A 26 -8.06 16.19 11.15
N LYS A 27 -8.69 16.09 9.97
CA LYS A 27 -9.52 17.16 9.38
C LYS A 27 -11.00 16.86 9.57
N GLU A 28 -11.70 17.78 10.21
CA GLU A 28 -13.14 17.66 10.46
C GLU A 28 -13.95 17.67 9.15
N GLU A 29 -13.45 18.38 8.13
CA GLU A 29 -14.10 18.53 6.83
C GLU A 29 -14.19 17.22 6.05
N LEU A 30 -13.31 16.25 6.35
CA LEU A 30 -13.39 14.92 5.75
C LEU A 30 -14.69 14.22 6.18
N ALA A 31 -15.15 14.41 7.42
CA ALA A 31 -16.40 13.79 7.89
C ALA A 31 -17.62 14.22 7.05
N ASP A 32 -17.68 15.48 6.63
CA ASP A 32 -18.77 16.00 5.80
C ASP A 32 -18.76 15.37 4.39
N ASP A 33 -17.57 15.18 3.83
CA ASP A 33 -17.42 14.48 2.56
C ASP A 33 -17.79 12.98 2.68
N LEU A 34 -17.47 12.34 3.81
CA LEU A 34 -17.82 10.95 4.09
C LEU A 34 -19.33 10.76 4.25
N GLU A 35 -19.99 11.57 5.09
CA GLU A 35 -21.45 11.55 5.34
C GLU A 35 -22.24 11.77 4.04
N ARG A 36 -21.74 12.64 3.16
CA ARG A 36 -22.38 12.93 1.86
C ARG A 36 -22.25 11.79 0.85
N GLN A 37 -21.14 11.03 0.88
CA GLN A 37 -20.80 10.07 -0.18
C GLN A 37 -21.13 8.62 0.19
N PHE A 38 -21.10 8.27 1.47
CA PHE A 38 -21.22 6.89 1.94
C PHE A 38 -22.46 6.75 2.80
N LYS A 39 -23.46 6.01 2.30
CA LYS A 39 -24.75 5.84 2.99
C LYS A 39 -24.62 5.14 4.34
N GLU A 40 -23.60 4.31 4.48
CA GLU A 40 -23.25 3.61 5.71
C GLU A 40 -22.61 4.51 6.77
N PHE A 41 -22.11 5.69 6.39
CA PHE A 41 -21.47 6.63 7.30
C PHE A 41 -22.53 7.57 7.89
N THR A 42 -22.92 7.29 9.13
CA THR A 42 -24.05 7.97 9.77
C THR A 42 -23.66 9.32 10.33
N HIS A 43 -24.66 10.10 10.75
CA HIS A 43 -24.43 11.34 11.48
C HIS A 43 -23.67 11.13 12.81
N GLU A 44 -23.91 9.99 13.48
CA GLU A 44 -23.19 9.61 14.70
C GLU A 44 -21.71 9.32 14.41
N ASP A 45 -21.43 8.62 13.30
CA ASP A 45 -20.07 8.38 12.82
C ASP A 45 -19.36 9.70 12.47
N ALA A 46 -20.06 10.62 11.82
CA ALA A 46 -19.53 11.94 11.49
C ALA A 46 -19.19 12.76 12.75
N ALA A 47 -20.06 12.75 13.76
CA ALA A 47 -19.81 13.42 15.03
C ALA A 47 -18.62 12.78 15.78
N ALA A 48 -18.55 11.45 15.83
CA ALA A 48 -17.44 10.72 16.41
C ALA A 48 -16.13 11.01 15.68
N PHE A 49 -16.16 11.06 14.34
CA PHE A 49 -15.01 11.37 13.51
C PHE A 49 -14.48 12.77 13.80
N LYS A 50 -15.35 13.80 13.83
CA LYS A 50 -14.97 15.18 14.14
C LYS A 50 -14.35 15.29 15.54
N HIS A 51 -14.97 14.64 16.53
CA HIS A 51 -14.43 14.61 17.89
C HIS A 51 -13.02 14.01 17.95
N ASN A 52 -12.82 12.84 17.33
CA ASN A 52 -11.51 12.19 17.28
C ASN A 52 -10.49 13.01 16.48
N ALA A 53 -10.90 13.64 15.38
CA ALA A 53 -10.05 14.51 14.57
C ALA A 53 -9.49 15.68 15.39
N VAL A 54 -10.31 16.33 16.24
CA VAL A 54 -9.87 17.40 17.15
C VAL A 54 -8.83 16.89 18.15
N ILE A 55 -9.06 15.71 18.74
CA ILE A 55 -8.11 15.09 19.68
C ILE A 55 -6.79 14.78 18.96
N ALA A 56 -6.84 14.11 17.81
CA ALA A 56 -5.66 13.73 17.04
C ALA A 56 -4.87 14.95 16.56
N LYS A 57 -5.56 16.02 16.11
CA LYS A 57 -4.94 17.30 15.73
C LYS A 57 -4.23 17.95 16.91
N THR A 58 -4.85 17.93 18.10
CA THR A 58 -4.25 18.47 19.32
C THR A 58 -2.98 17.70 19.70
N LEU A 59 -3.06 16.36 19.77
CA LEU A 59 -1.93 15.50 20.08
C LEU A 59 -0.80 15.63 19.05
N THR A 60 -1.12 15.72 17.77
CA THR A 60 -0.14 15.96 16.69
C THR A 60 0.55 17.31 16.87
N GLY A 61 -0.21 18.37 17.20
CA GLY A 61 0.35 19.69 17.48
C GLY A 61 1.26 19.71 18.72
N GLU A 62 0.90 18.99 19.78
CA GLU A 62 1.73 18.85 20.97
C GLU A 62 3.03 18.07 20.69
N LEU A 63 2.94 16.93 20.00
CA LEU A 63 4.11 16.15 19.59
C LEU A 63 5.02 16.96 18.67
N THR A 64 4.45 17.76 17.77
CA THR A 64 5.21 18.67 16.88
C THR A 64 5.92 19.77 17.68
N LYS A 65 5.25 20.40 18.65
CA LYS A 65 5.88 21.42 19.51
C LYS A 65 7.03 20.82 20.32
N LEU A 66 6.80 19.66 20.93
CA LEU A 66 7.85 18.94 21.64
C LEU A 66 9.00 18.61 20.67
N ARG A 67 8.70 18.22 19.42
CA ARG A 67 9.71 17.86 18.42
C ARG A 67 10.63 19.03 18.12
N ASP A 68 10.02 20.19 17.93
CA ASP A 68 10.74 21.41 17.57
C ASP A 68 11.51 22.00 18.76
N GLN A 69 11.13 21.66 20.00
CA GLN A 69 11.83 22.05 21.24
C GLN A 69 13.06 21.18 21.53
N HIS A 70 13.11 19.94 21.02
CA HIS A 70 14.15 18.97 21.35
C HIS A 70 14.88 18.51 20.08
N LEU A 71 16.02 19.15 19.78
CA LEU A 71 16.83 18.87 18.59
C LEU A 71 17.26 17.41 18.44
N ASP A 72 17.31 16.61 19.50
CA ASP A 72 17.69 15.18 19.45
C ASP A 72 16.53 14.24 19.79
N TRP A 73 15.28 14.67 19.59
CA TRP A 73 14.09 13.85 19.90
C TRP A 73 14.09 12.47 19.21
N TRP A 74 14.87 12.31 18.13
CA TRP A 74 15.03 11.06 17.41
C TRP A 74 16.17 10.15 17.89
N VAL A 75 17.25 10.68 18.50
CA VAL A 75 18.45 9.91 18.91
C VAL A 75 18.53 9.74 20.43
N GLY A 76 18.03 10.71 21.20
CA GLY A 76 18.48 10.91 22.57
C GLY A 76 19.89 11.47 22.68
N VAL A 77 20.27 11.98 23.85
CA VAL A 77 21.64 12.42 24.12
C VAL A 77 22.53 11.17 24.23
N ASP A 78 23.63 11.11 23.48
CA ASP A 78 24.57 9.97 23.45
C ASP A 78 23.92 8.60 23.10
N GLY A 79 22.86 8.60 22.28
CA GLY A 79 22.14 7.38 21.93
C GLY A 79 21.25 6.84 23.04
N ASN A 80 21.10 7.58 24.15
CA ASN A 80 20.15 7.29 25.20
C ASN A 80 19.02 8.31 25.13
N PRO A 81 17.78 7.86 24.86
CA PRO A 81 16.66 8.79 24.78
C PRO A 81 16.43 9.40 26.17
N ASP A 82 16.30 10.72 26.20
CA ASP A 82 15.95 11.46 27.42
C ASP A 82 14.73 10.80 28.04
N GLN A 83 14.90 10.20 29.23
CA GLN A 83 13.87 9.35 29.82
C GLN A 83 12.59 10.13 30.13
N GLU A 84 12.71 11.41 30.48
CA GLU A 84 11.57 12.28 30.70
C GLU A 84 10.87 12.59 29.38
N LEU A 85 11.65 12.88 28.33
CA LEU A 85 11.14 13.07 26.97
C LEU A 85 10.41 11.81 26.48
N VAL A 86 11.00 10.62 26.65
CA VAL A 86 10.38 9.34 26.30
C VAL A 86 9.07 9.15 27.05
N GLN A 87 9.02 9.43 28.34
CA GLN A 87 7.80 9.24 29.12
C GLN A 87 6.68 10.16 28.65
N VAL A 88 6.98 11.43 28.38
CA VAL A 88 5.99 12.42 27.93
C VAL A 88 5.57 12.14 26.48
N TYR A 89 6.51 11.88 25.57
CA TYR A 89 6.21 11.58 24.18
C TYR A 89 5.45 10.28 24.02
N ARG A 90 5.94 9.19 24.63
CA ARG A 90 5.39 7.86 24.43
C ARG A 90 3.93 7.82 24.85
N ALA A 91 3.58 8.45 25.98
CA ALA A 91 2.19 8.53 26.42
C ALA A 91 1.29 9.27 25.40
N LYS A 92 1.75 10.40 24.85
CA LYS A 92 1.00 11.16 23.84
C LYS A 92 0.96 10.44 22.49
N ALA A 93 2.04 9.80 22.09
CA ALA A 93 2.13 9.00 20.87
C ALA A 93 1.23 7.77 20.93
N LEU A 94 1.12 7.10 22.08
CA LEU A 94 0.14 6.03 22.31
C LEU A 94 -1.29 6.54 22.14
N GLN A 95 -1.62 7.66 22.77
CA GLN A 95 -2.95 8.26 22.62
C GLN A 95 -3.24 8.66 21.17
N LEU A 96 -2.26 9.21 20.46
CA LEU A 96 -2.40 9.55 19.06
C LEU A 96 -2.64 8.29 18.23
N GLU A 97 -1.83 7.25 18.43
CA GLU A 97 -1.97 5.96 17.75
C GLU A 97 -3.37 5.36 17.98
N GLU A 98 -3.85 5.31 19.22
CA GLU A 98 -5.19 4.79 19.56
C GLU A 98 -6.30 5.59 18.87
N VAL A 99 -6.21 6.93 18.85
CA VAL A 99 -7.21 7.78 18.21
C VAL A 99 -7.15 7.65 16.68
N MET A 100 -5.95 7.56 16.09
CA MET A 100 -5.78 7.38 14.64
C MET A 100 -6.30 6.00 14.18
N GLN A 101 -6.08 4.95 14.96
CA GLN A 101 -6.67 3.62 14.71
C GLN A 101 -8.19 3.67 14.76
N LYS A 102 -8.77 4.35 15.77
CA LYS A 102 -10.23 4.57 15.84
C LYS A 102 -10.73 5.34 14.62
N GLN A 103 -10.04 6.40 14.20
CA GLN A 103 -10.39 7.16 13.00
C GLN A 103 -10.38 6.30 11.75
N PHE A 104 -9.38 5.44 11.59
CA PHE A 104 -9.32 4.52 10.47
C PHE A 104 -10.51 3.55 10.46
N HIS A 105 -10.88 3.00 11.63
CA HIS A 105 -12.00 2.05 11.75
C HIS A 105 -13.39 2.68 11.60
N ILE A 106 -13.50 4.00 11.78
CA ILE A 106 -14.71 4.77 11.51
C ILE A 106 -14.90 5.01 10.01
N LEU A 107 -13.84 4.96 9.19
CA LEU A 107 -13.97 5.17 7.74
C LEU A 107 -14.96 4.17 7.12
N PRO A 108 -15.67 4.55 6.04
CA PRO A 108 -16.48 3.63 5.26
C PRO A 108 -15.73 2.36 4.84
N GLU A 109 -16.41 1.21 4.83
CA GLU A 109 -15.78 -0.08 4.52
C GLU A 109 -15.08 -0.06 3.15
N ALA A 110 -15.65 0.65 2.18
CA ALA A 110 -15.07 0.78 0.85
C ALA A 110 -13.66 1.38 0.87
N LEU A 111 -13.38 2.35 1.75
CA LEU A 111 -12.06 2.95 1.91
C LEU A 111 -11.12 2.02 2.72
N GLN A 112 -11.63 1.39 3.78
CA GLN A 112 -10.84 0.42 4.55
C GLN A 112 -10.39 -0.77 3.67
N ARG A 113 -11.25 -1.24 2.76
CA ARG A 113 -10.90 -2.29 1.78
C ARG A 113 -9.83 -1.83 0.80
N GLN A 114 -9.87 -0.59 0.33
CA GLN A 114 -8.83 -0.03 -0.54
C GLN A 114 -7.47 0.09 0.18
N SER A 115 -7.47 0.38 1.48
CA SER A 115 -6.25 0.31 2.32
C SER A 115 -5.70 -1.12 2.38
N GLN A 116 -6.56 -2.11 2.68
CA GLN A 116 -6.14 -3.52 2.70
C GLN A 116 -5.61 -3.99 1.34
N ASP A 117 -6.24 -3.58 0.23
CA ASP A 117 -5.75 -3.82 -1.12
C ASP A 117 -4.34 -3.23 -1.32
N SER A 118 -4.11 -2.00 -0.87
CA SER A 118 -2.83 -1.30 -1.00
C SER A 118 -1.73 -1.97 -0.18
N LEU A 119 -2.03 -2.41 1.05
CA LEU A 119 -1.11 -3.20 1.87
C LEU A 119 -0.80 -4.56 1.23
N GLY A 120 -1.81 -5.22 0.66
CA GLY A 120 -1.63 -6.48 -0.06
C GLY A 120 -0.68 -6.32 -1.25
N VAL A 121 -0.85 -5.27 -2.06
CA VAL A 121 0.07 -4.95 -3.16
C VAL A 121 1.47 -4.60 -2.63
N SER A 122 1.55 -3.89 -1.51
CA SER A 122 2.83 -3.54 -0.86
C SER A 122 3.60 -4.81 -0.43
N GLN A 123 2.92 -5.81 0.13
CA GLN A 123 3.53 -7.12 0.43
C GLN A 123 4.04 -7.80 -0.85
N LEU A 124 3.27 -7.79 -1.94
CA LEU A 124 3.65 -8.37 -3.23
C LEU A 124 4.89 -7.69 -3.86
N LEU A 125 5.03 -6.38 -3.65
CA LEU A 125 6.18 -5.60 -4.12
C LEU A 125 7.36 -5.60 -3.14
N GLY A 126 7.19 -6.15 -1.94
CA GLY A 126 8.23 -6.14 -0.90
C GLY A 126 8.51 -4.73 -0.40
N ASP A 127 7.49 -3.88 -0.38
CA ASP A 127 7.57 -2.50 0.06
C ASP A 127 7.85 -2.42 1.57
N TRP A 128 8.83 -1.62 1.97
CA TRP A 128 9.16 -1.39 3.38
C TRP A 128 8.58 -0.11 3.97
N ASP A 129 8.03 0.78 3.14
CA ASP A 129 7.49 2.05 3.61
C ASP A 129 6.05 2.32 3.11
N PRO A 130 5.12 1.35 3.16
CA PRO A 130 3.73 1.61 2.79
C PRO A 130 3.05 2.55 3.79
N PHE A 131 3.57 2.63 5.01
CA PHE A 131 3.21 3.59 6.04
C PHE A 131 4.33 3.67 7.09
N ASN A 132 4.41 4.81 7.77
CA ASN A 132 5.30 5.04 8.89
C ASN A 132 4.50 5.38 10.15
N VAL A 133 5.20 5.71 11.24
CA VAL A 133 4.59 6.05 12.53
C VAL A 133 3.65 7.26 12.49
N PHE A 134 3.74 8.09 11.45
CA PHE A 134 2.86 9.24 11.22
C PHE A 134 1.76 8.96 10.18
N TYR A 135 1.55 7.70 9.80
CA TYR A 135 0.53 7.30 8.81
C TYR A 135 0.68 8.04 7.46
N LYS A 136 1.92 8.23 7.00
CA LYS A 136 2.24 8.81 5.68
C LYS A 136 2.42 7.73 4.61
N ASN A 137 2.58 8.13 3.35
CA ASN A 137 2.76 7.28 2.16
C ASN A 137 1.50 6.51 1.74
N MET A 138 0.48 6.45 2.58
CA MET A 138 -0.89 6.06 2.22
C MET A 138 -1.86 7.14 2.69
N GLY A 139 -2.88 7.41 1.89
CA GLY A 139 -3.75 8.55 2.12
C GLY A 139 -5.03 8.52 1.30
N ILE A 140 -5.80 9.61 1.38
CA ILE A 140 -7.05 9.77 0.63
C ILE A 140 -6.84 10.82 -0.46
N VAL A 141 -7.29 10.50 -1.68
CA VAL A 141 -7.36 11.43 -2.80
C VAL A 141 -8.83 11.70 -3.15
N LYS A 142 -9.15 12.98 -3.37
CA LYS A 142 -10.41 13.41 -3.95
C LYS A 142 -10.25 13.59 -5.45
N LYS A 143 -10.95 12.77 -6.24
CA LYS A 143 -10.93 12.85 -7.70
C LYS A 143 -11.70 14.08 -8.20
N GLY A 144 -11.55 14.39 -9.48
CA GLY A 144 -12.23 15.54 -10.11
C GLY A 144 -13.76 15.46 -10.08
N ASP A 145 -14.32 14.25 -9.98
CA ASP A 145 -15.76 14.01 -9.77
C ASP A 145 -16.20 14.13 -8.29
N GLY A 146 -15.26 14.44 -7.38
CA GLY A 146 -15.49 14.56 -5.95
C GLY A 146 -15.39 13.24 -5.18
N SER A 147 -15.22 12.10 -5.85
CA SER A 147 -15.14 10.80 -5.20
C SER A 147 -13.85 10.61 -4.41
N LEU A 148 -13.97 9.99 -3.23
CA LEU A 148 -12.83 9.67 -2.35
C LEU A 148 -12.27 8.27 -2.63
N HIS A 149 -10.94 8.17 -2.74
CA HIS A 149 -10.22 6.92 -2.94
C HIS A 149 -8.99 6.87 -2.04
N VAL A 150 -8.64 5.68 -1.56
CA VAL A 150 -7.34 5.48 -0.91
C VAL A 150 -6.28 5.35 -2.00
N MET A 151 -5.15 6.00 -1.78
CA MET A 151 -4.00 5.95 -2.66
C MET A 151 -2.71 5.79 -1.86
N ARG A 152 -1.76 5.06 -2.45
CA ARG A 152 -0.41 4.87 -1.91
C ARG A 152 0.60 5.54 -2.83
N LEU A 153 1.54 6.28 -2.25
CA LEU A 153 2.62 7.00 -2.92
C LEU A 153 3.98 6.55 -2.38
N ASP A 154 5.05 7.01 -3.02
CA ASP A 154 6.44 6.77 -2.63
C ASP A 154 6.85 5.29 -2.65
N PHE A 155 6.99 4.70 -3.85
CA PHE A 155 7.41 3.30 -4.02
C PHE A 155 8.94 3.13 -3.89
N GLY A 156 9.62 4.08 -3.23
CA GLY A 156 11.08 4.15 -3.14
C GLY A 156 11.76 2.98 -2.42
N SER A 157 10.99 2.21 -1.63
CA SER A 157 11.48 1.07 -0.85
C SER A 157 10.88 -0.27 -1.30
N CYS A 158 10.51 -0.39 -2.57
CA CYS A 158 9.99 -1.61 -3.21
C CYS A 158 11.08 -2.42 -3.94
N LEU A 159 10.75 -3.67 -4.31
CA LEU A 159 11.64 -4.58 -5.04
C LEU A 159 12.95 -4.77 -4.29
N ASP A 160 14.13 -4.65 -4.90
CA ASP A 160 15.40 -4.80 -4.17
C ASP A 160 15.82 -3.56 -3.37
N VAL A 161 15.06 -2.47 -3.48
CA VAL A 161 15.42 -1.19 -2.88
C VAL A 161 14.94 -1.15 -1.43
N GLY A 162 15.87 -0.86 -0.53
CA GLY A 162 15.64 -0.54 0.87
C GLY A 162 15.62 0.97 1.09
N PHE A 163 15.82 1.40 2.33
CA PHE A 163 15.81 2.83 2.64
C PHE A 163 17.03 3.58 2.08
N GLN A 164 16.83 4.88 1.82
CA GLN A 164 17.87 5.80 1.35
C GLN A 164 18.54 5.37 0.02
N GLY A 165 17.83 4.58 -0.80
CA GLY A 165 18.33 4.08 -2.07
C GLY A 165 19.43 3.03 -1.94
N GLN A 166 19.53 2.36 -0.78
CA GLN A 166 20.39 1.19 -0.58
C GLN A 166 19.68 -0.09 -0.99
N THR A 167 20.42 -1.19 -1.13
CA THR A 167 19.79 -2.52 -1.23
C THR A 167 19.04 -2.83 0.05
N LYS A 168 18.04 -3.72 0.00
CA LYS A 168 17.34 -4.16 1.22
C LYS A 168 18.30 -4.67 2.29
N GLU A 169 19.24 -5.53 1.93
CA GLU A 169 20.23 -6.07 2.88
C GLU A 169 21.03 -4.97 3.60
N ASN A 170 21.50 -3.95 2.87
CA ASN A 170 22.29 -2.85 3.44
C ASN A 170 21.42 -1.84 4.19
N GLY A 171 20.19 -1.60 3.70
CA GLY A 171 19.24 -0.66 4.28
C GLY A 171 18.49 -1.19 5.51
N TYR A 172 18.74 -2.42 5.95
CA TYR A 172 18.07 -3.02 7.10
C TYR A 172 18.27 -2.22 8.39
N GLU A 173 19.52 -1.84 8.71
CA GLU A 173 19.81 -1.07 9.93
C GLU A 173 19.12 0.29 9.91
N THR A 174 19.06 0.93 8.74
CA THR A 174 18.28 2.14 8.53
C THR A 174 16.80 1.88 8.77
N ALA A 175 16.23 0.81 8.19
CA ALA A 175 14.81 0.46 8.33
C ALA A 175 14.38 0.30 9.80
N VAL A 176 15.19 -0.39 10.61
CA VAL A 176 14.88 -0.62 12.03
C VAL A 176 15.14 0.60 12.90
N SER A 177 16.07 1.48 12.52
CA SER A 177 16.40 2.71 13.25
C SER A 177 15.53 3.91 12.87
N GLN A 178 14.68 3.81 11.83
CA GLN A 178 13.78 4.90 11.46
C GLN A 178 12.74 5.22 12.52
N ARG A 179 12.39 4.25 13.39
CA ARG A 179 11.44 4.47 14.46
C ARG A 179 12.14 5.19 15.62
N PRO A 180 11.75 6.43 15.94
CA PRO A 180 12.36 7.14 17.07
C PRO A 180 12.09 6.41 18.39
N ALA A 181 13.09 6.34 19.28
CA ALA A 181 13.00 5.63 20.56
C ALA A 181 11.90 6.17 21.51
N VAL A 182 11.49 7.41 21.29
CA VAL A 182 10.39 8.07 22.00
C VAL A 182 9.01 7.50 21.66
N PHE A 183 8.87 6.74 20.57
CA PHE A 183 7.64 6.03 20.25
C PHE A 183 7.49 4.72 21.03
N PRO A 184 6.26 4.16 21.10
CA PRO A 184 6.03 2.85 21.68
C PRO A 184 6.82 1.76 20.96
N GLU A 185 7.30 0.75 21.68
CA GLU A 185 7.90 -0.41 21.03
C GLU A 185 6.87 -1.15 20.18
N LEU A 186 7.31 -1.65 19.03
CA LEU A 186 6.53 -2.55 18.20
C LEU A 186 6.48 -3.92 18.87
N LYS A 187 5.28 -4.52 18.93
CA LYS A 187 5.05 -5.91 19.34
C LYS A 187 5.70 -6.86 18.34
N HIS A 188 5.62 -6.54 17.05
CA HIS A 188 6.26 -7.31 15.98
C HIS A 188 7.55 -6.62 15.53
N ARG A 189 8.68 -7.30 15.75
CA ARG A 189 9.99 -6.82 15.32
C ARG A 189 10.28 -7.30 13.90
N PHE A 190 10.55 -6.37 13.00
CA PHE A 190 11.06 -6.66 11.66
C PHE A 190 12.43 -7.32 11.76
N LYS A 191 12.60 -8.46 11.08
CA LYS A 191 13.81 -9.27 11.19
C LYS A 191 14.68 -9.16 9.95
N ARG A 192 15.98 -9.35 10.13
CA ARG A 192 16.96 -9.35 9.03
C ARG A 192 16.68 -10.43 7.98
N GLU A 193 16.10 -11.56 8.36
CA GLU A 193 15.70 -12.63 7.43
C GLU A 193 14.57 -12.20 6.46
N ASP A 194 13.75 -11.23 6.88
CA ASP A 194 12.72 -10.60 6.05
C ASP A 194 13.28 -9.44 5.22
N ALA A 195 14.57 -9.11 5.40
CA ALA A 195 15.23 -7.96 4.81
C ALA A 195 15.76 -8.22 3.37
N VAL A 196 15.05 -9.06 2.60
CA VAL A 196 15.45 -9.47 1.24
C VAL A 196 14.23 -9.55 0.34
N PHE A 197 14.32 -8.98 -0.86
CA PHE A 197 13.33 -9.23 -1.89
C PHE A 197 13.59 -10.59 -2.55
N SER A 198 12.74 -11.55 -2.24
CA SER A 198 12.84 -12.94 -2.69
C SER A 198 11.49 -13.48 -3.13
N GLU A 199 11.49 -14.70 -3.66
CA GLU A 199 10.28 -15.41 -4.10
C GLU A 199 9.32 -15.72 -2.93
N LYS A 200 9.80 -15.63 -1.68
CA LYS A 200 8.95 -15.79 -0.49
C LYS A 200 7.91 -14.68 -0.45
N LEU A 201 6.65 -15.08 -0.36
CA LEU A 201 5.51 -14.19 -0.23
C LEU A 201 4.76 -14.54 1.06
N PRO A 202 4.66 -13.62 2.04
CA PRO A 202 3.83 -13.82 3.22
C PRO A 202 2.35 -13.98 2.81
N LEU A 203 1.52 -14.53 3.69
CA LEU A 203 0.09 -14.63 3.41
C LEU A 203 -0.52 -13.23 3.24
N LEU A 204 -0.87 -12.90 2.00
CA LEU A 204 -1.15 -11.55 1.58
C LEU A 204 -2.46 -11.04 2.21
N ALA A 205 -2.48 -9.76 2.60
CA ALA A 205 -3.52 -9.10 3.39
C ALA A 205 -3.78 -9.71 4.79
N GLN A 206 -2.84 -10.52 5.31
CA GLN A 206 -3.00 -11.19 6.61
C GLN A 206 -1.71 -11.22 7.46
N GLU A 207 -0.55 -11.46 6.85
CA GLU A 207 0.74 -11.59 7.55
C GLU A 207 1.66 -10.39 7.29
N PHE A 208 1.58 -9.37 8.15
CA PHE A 208 2.30 -8.10 7.95
C PHE A 208 3.72 -8.04 8.54
N HIS A 209 4.26 -9.15 9.04
CA HIS A 209 5.59 -9.21 9.70
C HIS A 209 6.75 -8.78 8.80
N THR A 210 6.55 -8.79 7.48
CA THR A 210 7.55 -8.36 6.49
C THR A 210 7.64 -6.84 6.32
N PHE A 211 6.82 -6.06 7.05
CA PHE A 211 6.92 -4.61 7.11
C PHE A 211 7.71 -4.16 8.34
N PRO A 212 8.61 -3.15 8.21
CA PRO A 212 9.26 -2.51 9.36
C PRO A 212 8.29 -2.03 10.44
N TYR A 213 7.11 -1.56 10.04
CA TYR A 213 6.05 -1.08 10.92
C TYR A 213 4.85 -2.05 10.99
N ALA A 214 5.09 -3.37 11.05
CA ALA A 214 4.05 -4.42 10.99
C ALA A 214 2.80 -4.18 11.86
N ASP A 215 2.94 -3.67 13.08
CA ASP A 215 1.80 -3.39 13.98
C ASP A 215 0.87 -2.30 13.43
N HIS A 216 1.43 -1.23 12.87
CA HIS A 216 0.61 -0.17 12.28
C HIS A 216 -0.09 -0.68 11.01
N ALA A 217 0.59 -1.51 10.19
CA ALA A 217 -0.05 -2.21 9.06
C ALA A 217 -1.26 -3.00 9.53
N GLN A 218 -1.06 -3.82 10.55
CA GLN A 218 -2.08 -4.68 11.12
C GLN A 218 -3.27 -3.87 11.64
N SER A 219 -3.01 -2.70 12.23
CA SER A 219 -4.06 -1.81 12.75
C SER A 219 -4.92 -1.17 11.66
N ILE A 220 -4.37 -0.96 10.46
CA ILE A 220 -5.10 -0.35 9.33
C ILE A 220 -5.41 -1.36 8.21
N ALA A 221 -5.20 -2.65 8.47
CA ALA A 221 -5.42 -3.72 7.51
C ALA A 221 -6.90 -4.02 7.24
N GLY A 222 -7.84 -3.26 7.83
CA GLY A 222 -9.26 -3.57 7.74
C GLY A 222 -9.60 -4.89 8.46
N LYS A 223 -10.67 -5.57 8.03
CA LYS A 223 -11.15 -6.80 8.69
C LYS A 223 -10.51 -8.06 8.11
N THR A 224 -10.23 -9.04 8.97
CA THR A 224 -9.56 -10.31 8.62
C THR A 224 -10.34 -11.11 7.58
N GLU A 225 -11.67 -11.11 7.65
CA GLU A 225 -12.54 -11.85 6.73
C GLU A 225 -12.48 -11.33 5.29
N TRP A 226 -11.97 -10.11 5.06
CA TRP A 226 -11.79 -9.55 3.72
C TRP A 226 -10.51 -10.04 3.03
N ALA A 227 -9.55 -10.56 3.79
CA ALA A 227 -8.21 -10.87 3.31
C ALA A 227 -8.24 -11.85 2.12
N HIS A 228 -9.14 -12.84 2.12
CA HIS A 228 -9.28 -13.76 1.00
C HIS A 228 -9.77 -13.04 -0.27
N THR A 229 -10.80 -12.20 -0.18
CA THR A 229 -11.31 -11.42 -1.32
C THR A 229 -10.24 -10.48 -1.88
N THR A 230 -9.46 -9.85 -0.99
CA THR A 230 -8.31 -9.01 -1.37
C THR A 230 -7.26 -9.80 -2.14
N ARG A 231 -6.90 -11.01 -1.64
CA ARG A 231 -6.01 -11.92 -2.36
C ARG A 231 -6.53 -12.31 -3.73
N MET A 232 -7.82 -12.66 -3.85
CA MET A 232 -8.42 -13.02 -5.15
C MET A 232 -8.38 -11.85 -6.14
N LYS A 233 -8.66 -10.62 -5.67
CA LYS A 233 -8.60 -9.41 -6.50
C LYS A 233 -7.19 -9.13 -7.02
N ILE A 234 -6.18 -9.24 -6.16
CA ILE A 234 -4.77 -9.03 -6.52
C ILE A 234 -4.28 -10.19 -7.39
N GLY A 235 -4.62 -11.43 -7.05
CA GLY A 235 -4.33 -12.63 -7.83
C GLY A 235 -4.87 -12.55 -9.24
N TYR A 236 -6.11 -12.06 -9.42
CA TYR A 236 -6.69 -11.84 -10.74
C TYR A 236 -5.89 -10.83 -11.57
N ARG A 237 -5.48 -9.69 -10.98
CA ARG A 237 -4.59 -8.72 -11.65
C ARG A 237 -3.27 -9.38 -12.07
N CYS A 238 -2.66 -10.14 -11.17
CA CYS A 238 -1.43 -10.88 -11.47
C CYS A 238 -1.64 -11.87 -12.61
N SER A 239 -2.74 -12.63 -12.65
CA SER A 239 -3.03 -13.57 -13.73
C SER A 239 -3.11 -12.88 -15.09
N LEU A 240 -3.71 -11.68 -15.16
CA LEU A 240 -3.76 -10.89 -16.39
C LEU A 240 -2.37 -10.40 -16.83
N LEU A 241 -1.54 -9.92 -15.89
CA LEU A 241 -0.16 -9.53 -16.19
C LEU A 241 0.68 -10.72 -16.67
N MET A 242 0.48 -11.88 -16.06
CA MET A 242 1.20 -13.12 -16.39
C MET A 242 0.84 -13.68 -17.78
N GLN A 243 -0.32 -13.34 -18.35
CA GLN A 243 -0.63 -13.66 -19.76
C GLN A 243 0.38 -13.03 -20.74
N GLN A 244 1.03 -11.95 -20.35
CA GLN A 244 2.00 -11.22 -21.16
C GLN A 244 3.46 -11.56 -20.80
N LYS A 245 3.70 -12.55 -19.93
CA LYS A 245 5.05 -12.93 -19.50
C LYS A 245 5.96 -13.23 -20.70
N GLY A 246 7.11 -12.56 -20.75
CA GLY A 246 8.08 -12.68 -21.84
C GLY A 246 7.66 -12.04 -23.17
N SER A 247 6.49 -11.40 -23.24
CA SER A 247 6.09 -10.59 -24.40
C SER A 247 6.84 -9.27 -24.42
N ALA A 248 7.32 -8.85 -25.59
CA ALA A 248 7.90 -7.52 -25.79
C ALA A 248 6.90 -6.38 -25.50
N GLN A 249 5.60 -6.69 -25.44
CA GLN A 249 4.53 -5.76 -25.10
C GLN A 249 4.17 -5.77 -23.59
N ASN A 250 4.92 -6.51 -22.77
CA ASN A 250 4.71 -6.48 -21.33
C ASN A 250 5.17 -5.14 -20.76
N ALA A 251 4.23 -4.19 -20.67
CA ALA A 251 4.48 -2.85 -20.15
C ALA A 251 5.04 -2.89 -18.72
N PHE A 252 4.66 -3.89 -17.93
CA PHE A 252 5.16 -4.06 -16.57
C PHE A 252 6.66 -4.45 -16.55
N GLU A 253 7.06 -5.49 -17.30
CA GLU A 253 8.49 -5.82 -17.45
C GLU A 253 9.28 -4.66 -18.06
N THR A 254 8.69 -3.95 -19.00
CA THR A 254 9.29 -2.77 -19.64
C THR A 254 9.54 -1.66 -18.60
N ILE A 255 8.58 -1.37 -17.72
CA ILE A 255 8.76 -0.39 -16.64
C ILE A 255 9.93 -0.77 -15.76
N ILE A 256 10.03 -2.04 -15.31
CA ILE A 256 11.17 -2.50 -14.50
C ILE A 256 12.49 -2.31 -15.27
N LYS A 257 12.56 -2.79 -16.51
CA LYS A 257 13.77 -2.75 -17.34
C LYS A 257 14.23 -1.33 -17.69
N THR A 258 13.30 -0.38 -17.79
CA THR A 258 13.60 1.00 -18.21
C THR A 258 13.74 1.97 -17.06
N GLN A 259 13.06 1.75 -15.93
CA GLN A 259 13.01 2.69 -14.81
C GLN A 259 13.84 2.29 -13.60
N LEU A 260 14.22 1.01 -13.44
CA LEU A 260 15.10 0.61 -12.35
C LEU A 260 16.56 0.82 -12.71
N MET A 261 17.30 1.45 -11.80
CA MET A 261 18.74 1.66 -11.95
C MET A 261 19.48 0.33 -11.86
N ASN A 262 20.29 0.03 -12.88
CA ASN A 262 21.34 -0.98 -12.77
C ASN A 262 22.49 -0.40 -11.95
N ALA A 263 22.51 -0.68 -10.65
CA ALA A 263 23.57 -0.25 -9.75
C ALA A 263 24.29 -1.46 -9.13
N PRO A 264 25.61 -1.38 -8.87
CA PRO A 264 26.34 -2.46 -8.21
C PRO A 264 25.71 -2.85 -6.88
N GLY A 265 25.53 -4.15 -6.66
CA GLY A 265 24.91 -4.71 -5.45
C GLY A 265 23.40 -4.92 -5.53
N PHE A 266 22.70 -4.32 -6.51
CA PHE A 266 21.29 -4.59 -6.78
C PHE A 266 21.14 -5.78 -7.74
N LYS A 267 20.05 -6.53 -7.59
CA LYS A 267 19.62 -7.54 -8.58
C LYS A 267 19.46 -6.90 -9.96
N SER A 268 19.76 -7.68 -11.00
CA SER A 268 19.48 -7.27 -12.36
C SER A 268 17.97 -7.12 -12.59
N ALA A 269 17.57 -6.32 -13.58
CA ALA A 269 16.16 -6.19 -13.94
C ALA A 269 15.50 -7.56 -14.27
N ASP A 270 16.23 -8.46 -14.92
CA ASP A 270 15.74 -9.79 -15.25
C ASP A 270 15.57 -10.67 -14.01
N ASP A 271 16.51 -10.62 -13.05
CA ASP A 271 16.37 -11.33 -11.77
C ASP A 271 15.17 -10.79 -10.97
N LEU A 272 14.94 -9.48 -10.98
CA LEU A 272 13.78 -8.88 -10.32
C LEU A 272 12.46 -9.30 -10.94
N ILE A 273 12.41 -9.36 -12.27
CA ILE A 273 11.25 -9.86 -13.01
C ILE A 273 11.00 -11.33 -12.66
N GLN A 274 12.05 -12.16 -12.60
CA GLN A 274 11.92 -13.56 -12.20
C GLN A 274 11.38 -13.72 -10.78
N VAL A 275 11.96 -13.00 -9.81
CA VAL A 275 11.51 -13.03 -8.41
C VAL A 275 10.05 -12.59 -8.31
N LEU A 276 9.68 -11.51 -8.99
CA LEU A 276 8.31 -11.01 -8.92
C LEU A 276 7.31 -11.94 -9.61
N HIS A 277 7.65 -12.53 -10.76
CA HIS A 277 6.84 -13.57 -11.38
C HIS A 277 6.65 -14.77 -10.43
N ALA A 278 7.70 -15.21 -9.74
CA ALA A 278 7.60 -16.29 -8.76
C ALA A 278 6.65 -15.92 -7.60
N ARG A 279 6.65 -14.66 -7.15
CA ARG A 279 5.68 -14.17 -6.15
C ARG A 279 4.25 -14.14 -6.69
N MET A 280 4.06 -13.70 -7.94
CA MET A 280 2.75 -13.73 -8.62
C MET A 280 2.23 -15.16 -8.76
N ASP A 281 3.07 -16.09 -9.20
CA ASP A 281 2.75 -17.52 -9.29
C ASP A 281 2.42 -18.09 -7.90
N ALA A 282 3.19 -17.77 -6.86
CA ALA A 282 2.91 -18.20 -5.49
C ALA A 282 1.57 -17.66 -4.96
N LEU A 283 1.21 -16.40 -5.27
CA LEU A 283 -0.09 -15.83 -4.93
C LEU A 283 -1.22 -16.61 -5.61
N ILE A 284 -1.12 -16.83 -6.93
CA ILE A 284 -2.15 -17.49 -7.72
C ILE A 284 -2.30 -18.96 -7.28
N ASP A 285 -1.21 -19.72 -7.27
CA ASP A 285 -1.25 -21.17 -7.08
C ASP A 285 -1.43 -21.58 -5.62
N LYS A 286 -0.76 -20.90 -4.69
CA LYS A 286 -0.75 -21.31 -3.28
C LYS A 286 -1.77 -20.57 -2.43
N GLN A 287 -1.96 -19.27 -2.65
CA GLN A 287 -2.82 -18.46 -1.78
C GLN A 287 -4.24 -18.24 -2.32
N CYS A 288 -4.43 -18.29 -3.64
CA CYS A 288 -5.75 -18.18 -4.29
C CYS A 288 -6.35 -19.53 -4.67
N GLY A 289 -5.61 -20.63 -4.53
CA GLY A 289 -6.06 -21.98 -4.87
C GLY A 289 -5.92 -22.34 -6.35
N GLY A 290 -5.12 -21.60 -7.11
CA GLY A 290 -4.80 -21.86 -8.51
C GLY A 290 -5.65 -21.09 -9.52
N SER A 291 -5.20 -21.13 -10.78
CA SER A 291 -5.81 -20.39 -11.89
C SER A 291 -7.31 -20.68 -12.07
N HIS A 292 -7.77 -21.90 -11.80
CA HIS A 292 -9.19 -22.25 -11.89
C HIS A 292 -10.06 -21.46 -10.89
N LYS A 293 -9.58 -21.21 -9.67
CA LYS A 293 -10.27 -20.38 -8.68
C LYS A 293 -10.31 -18.91 -9.08
N ILE A 294 -9.25 -18.42 -9.71
CA ILE A 294 -9.23 -17.06 -10.26
C ILE A 294 -10.28 -16.92 -11.38
N MET A 295 -10.43 -17.94 -12.24
CA MET A 295 -11.46 -17.96 -13.28
C MET A 295 -12.88 -18.02 -12.70
N GLU A 296 -13.12 -18.87 -11.70
CA GLU A 296 -14.40 -18.92 -10.96
C GLU A 296 -14.72 -17.56 -10.32
N TRP A 297 -13.71 -16.90 -9.74
CA TRP A 297 -13.87 -15.56 -9.16
C TRP A 297 -14.23 -14.52 -10.22
N GLU A 298 -13.58 -14.53 -11.38
CA GLU A 298 -13.91 -13.63 -12.50
C GLU A 298 -15.37 -13.79 -12.93
N GLN A 299 -15.84 -15.04 -13.09
CA GLN A 299 -17.23 -15.35 -13.46
C GLN A 299 -18.23 -14.83 -12.43
N ASN A 300 -17.90 -14.96 -11.15
CA ASN A 300 -18.76 -14.52 -10.05
C ASN A 300 -18.66 -13.02 -9.76
N ASN A 301 -17.69 -12.30 -10.37
CA ASN A 301 -17.45 -10.87 -10.15
C ASN A 301 -17.27 -10.14 -11.50
N PRO A 302 -18.28 -10.16 -12.40
CA PRO A 302 -18.12 -9.64 -13.77
C PRO A 302 -17.87 -8.13 -13.82
N GLU A 303 -18.51 -7.35 -12.95
CA GLU A 303 -18.34 -5.89 -12.89
C GLU A 303 -16.93 -5.52 -12.40
N LEU A 304 -16.49 -6.12 -11.28
CA LEU A 304 -15.18 -5.83 -10.70
C LEU A 304 -14.04 -6.30 -11.61
N SER A 305 -14.16 -7.50 -12.20
CA SER A 305 -13.16 -7.99 -13.16
C SER A 305 -13.11 -7.11 -14.41
N GLY A 306 -14.26 -6.65 -14.92
CA GLY A 306 -14.34 -5.68 -16.00
C GLY A 306 -13.65 -4.36 -15.69
N ALA A 307 -13.89 -3.80 -14.50
CA ALA A 307 -13.24 -2.59 -14.03
C ALA A 307 -11.71 -2.75 -13.91
N ILE A 308 -11.24 -3.91 -13.42
CA ILE A 308 -9.79 -4.21 -13.33
C ILE A 308 -9.15 -4.27 -14.72
N ARG A 309 -9.79 -4.95 -15.69
CA ARG A 309 -9.29 -5.01 -17.07
C ARG A 309 -9.23 -3.63 -17.71
N ALA A 310 -10.27 -2.81 -17.51
CA ALA A 310 -10.31 -1.44 -18.03
C ALA A 310 -9.21 -0.57 -17.42
N ASP A 311 -8.95 -0.70 -16.11
CA ASP A 311 -7.88 0.01 -15.41
C ASP A 311 -6.50 -0.35 -15.96
N LEU A 312 -6.20 -1.65 -16.11
CA LEU A 312 -4.93 -2.13 -16.70
C LEU A 312 -4.74 -1.64 -18.13
N LEU A 313 -5.79 -1.68 -18.96
CA LEU A 313 -5.74 -1.14 -20.32
C LEU A 313 -5.45 0.37 -20.30
N SER A 314 -6.16 1.13 -19.47
CA SER A 314 -6.00 2.59 -19.42
C SER A 314 -4.63 3.05 -18.93
N ARG A 315 -4.04 2.34 -17.97
CA ARG A 315 -2.79 2.75 -17.31
C ARG A 315 -1.54 2.18 -17.96
N LEU A 316 -1.61 0.93 -18.39
CA LEU A 316 -0.46 0.20 -18.90
C LEU A 316 -0.56 -0.07 -20.41
N SER A 317 -1.65 0.35 -21.06
CA SER A 317 -1.94 0.04 -22.47
C SER A 317 -1.90 -1.47 -22.76
N ILE A 318 -2.23 -2.30 -21.76
CA ILE A 318 -2.23 -3.76 -21.89
C ILE A 318 -3.63 -4.22 -22.32
N PRO A 319 -3.81 -4.73 -23.55
CA PRO A 319 -5.05 -5.40 -23.93
C PRO A 319 -5.14 -6.75 -23.21
N THR A 320 -5.96 -6.80 -22.17
CA THR A 320 -6.20 -8.04 -21.42
C THR A 320 -7.43 -8.76 -21.97
N VAL A 321 -7.29 -10.06 -22.24
CA VAL A 321 -8.43 -10.92 -22.61
C VAL A 321 -9.02 -11.52 -21.32
N PRO A 322 -10.36 -11.62 -21.17
CA PRO A 322 -10.96 -12.35 -20.06
C PRO A 322 -10.32 -13.74 -19.89
N LEU A 323 -10.09 -14.18 -18.65
CA LEU A 323 -9.53 -15.52 -18.41
C LEU A 323 -10.55 -16.58 -18.82
N VAL A 324 -11.82 -16.29 -18.60
CA VAL A 324 -12.95 -17.09 -19.07
C VAL A 324 -13.36 -16.62 -20.45
N LYS A 325 -13.22 -17.48 -21.47
CA LYS A 325 -13.84 -17.24 -22.77
C LYS A 325 -15.36 -17.13 -22.58
N THR A 326 -15.93 -15.95 -22.81
CA THR A 326 -17.37 -15.82 -22.98
C THR A 326 -17.77 -16.76 -24.11
N GLN A 327 -18.58 -17.78 -23.82
CA GLN A 327 -19.25 -18.53 -24.86
C GLN A 327 -20.21 -17.57 -25.56
N THR A 328 -19.73 -16.87 -26.59
CA THR A 328 -20.61 -16.25 -27.56
C THR A 328 -21.42 -17.38 -28.16
N HIS A 329 -22.67 -17.52 -27.73
CA HIS A 329 -23.65 -18.34 -28.43
C HIS A 329 -23.87 -17.68 -29.79
N SER A 330 -23.02 -18.01 -30.76
CA SER A 330 -23.30 -17.77 -32.15
C SER A 330 -24.46 -18.69 -32.51
N TYR A 331 -25.68 -18.18 -32.40
CA TYR A 331 -26.81 -18.79 -33.08
C TYR A 331 -26.47 -18.83 -34.56
N PRO A 332 -26.45 -19.99 -35.23
CA PRO A 332 -26.35 -20.00 -36.67
C PRO A 332 -27.58 -19.28 -37.20
N ILE A 333 -27.35 -18.16 -37.90
CA ILE A 333 -28.38 -17.55 -38.74
C ILE A 333 -28.65 -18.56 -39.85
N GLY A 334 -29.60 -19.45 -39.59
CA GLY A 334 -30.20 -20.29 -40.60
C GLY A 334 -30.92 -19.38 -41.58
N PHE A 335 -30.31 -19.22 -42.76
CA PHE A 335 -31.01 -18.74 -43.95
C PHE A 335 -32.24 -19.63 -44.18
N ILE A 336 -33.42 -19.10 -43.89
CA ILE A 336 -34.64 -19.58 -44.54
C ILE A 336 -34.68 -18.89 -45.91
N LYS A 337 -34.33 -19.63 -46.96
CA LYS A 337 -34.70 -19.30 -48.34
C LYS A 337 -35.83 -20.24 -48.75
N SER A 338 -36.93 -19.59 -49.15
CA SER A 338 -38.09 -20.06 -49.94
C SER A 338 -38.86 -21.27 -49.45
#